data_AF-A0A964UFR4-F1
#
_entry.id   AF-A0A964UFR4-F1
#
_cell.length_a   1.000
_cell.length_b   1.000
_cell.length_c   1.000
_cell.angle_alpha   90.00
_cell.angle_beta   90.00
_cell.angle_gamma   90.00
#
_symmetry.space_group_name_H-M   'P 1'
#
loop_
_entity.id
_entity.type
_entity.pdbx_description
1 polymer ?
#
loop_
_entity_poly.entity_id
_entity_poly.type
_entity_poly.pdbx_seq_one_letter_code
_entity_poly.pdbx_strand_id
1 'polypeptide(L)'
;MTAMAAMTLATGLAGCAEENAETTAAATEGASLAGTWKLDPASAQFENATSSYVIADGEYTCESCDPPYSVAVDGEWQEIDRPGIDGAKFAVVDDLTVTSASRMGEEQLGESTWTVSEDGQTMTVNWINMGGDEVVEGSTIYERVAVGPDGAHAASGEWKTVSVGEMSDAGLMVMYEVDGDTITYKGNGSGYTATLGGDPVPLEGDNAEGMIKIEKTGENTYRETYMRDGEAEGTLDLTIEGDTVSAVSTDLSDDSVVRWSATRQS
;
A
#
# COMPACT_ATOMS: atom_id res chain seq x y z
N MET A 1 7.10 1.46 -6.76
CA MET A 1 5.84 1.43 -5.96
C MET A 1 5.02 2.71 -6.12
N THR A 2 3.79 2.62 -6.62
CA THR A 2 2.86 3.76 -6.78
C THR A 2 2.49 4.43 -5.44
N ALA A 3 1.92 5.64 -5.47
CA ALA A 3 1.60 6.48 -4.29
C ALA A 3 0.79 5.81 -3.16
N MET A 4 0.14 4.66 -3.40
CA MET A 4 -0.49 3.85 -2.35
C MET A 4 0.08 2.46 -2.18
N ALA A 5 0.96 1.97 -3.05
CA ALA A 5 1.86 0.91 -2.60
C ALA A 5 2.71 1.41 -1.40
N ALA A 6 2.88 2.73 -1.24
CA ALA A 6 3.33 3.37 0.00
C ALA A 6 2.33 3.28 1.19
N MET A 7 1.02 3.16 0.95
CA MET A 7 0.02 2.87 1.99
C MET A 7 -0.05 1.37 2.30
N THR A 8 0.09 0.50 1.29
CA THR A 8 0.29 -0.96 1.43
C THR A 8 1.70 -1.35 1.90
N LEU A 9 2.58 -0.38 2.21
CA LEU A 9 3.88 -0.62 2.83
C LEU A 9 3.83 -0.63 4.36
N ALA A 10 2.74 -0.12 4.95
CA ALA A 10 2.51 -0.13 6.40
C ALA A 10 1.64 -1.31 6.88
N THR A 11 0.85 -1.90 5.97
CA THR A 11 -0.01 -3.08 6.19
C THR A 11 0.29 -4.14 5.14
N GLY A 12 0.32 -5.40 5.55
CA GLY A 12 0.58 -6.52 4.65
C GLY A 12 -0.29 -6.50 3.39
N LEU A 13 0.33 -6.90 2.27
CA LEU A 13 -0.33 -7.33 1.04
C LEU A 13 -1.36 -8.42 1.36
N ALA A 14 -2.58 -8.29 0.84
CA ALA A 14 -3.60 -9.31 0.53
C ALA A 14 -5.04 -8.69 0.32
N GLY A 15 -5.92 -9.26 -0.54
CA GLY A 15 -7.36 -8.95 -0.79
C GLY A 15 -8.25 -10.06 -1.51
N CYS A 16 -9.36 -9.79 -2.26
CA CYS A 16 -10.42 -10.70 -2.85
C CYS A 16 -11.92 -10.36 -2.52
N ALA A 17 -12.91 -11.27 -2.69
CA ALA A 17 -14.28 -11.01 -3.26
C ALA A 17 -15.49 -11.58 -2.46
N GLU A 18 -16.79 -11.26 -2.65
CA GLU A 18 -17.62 -10.52 -3.66
C GLU A 18 -18.53 -9.45 -2.96
N GLU A 19 -19.49 -8.68 -3.51
CA GLU A 19 -20.24 -8.65 -4.79
C GLU A 19 -20.76 -7.21 -5.13
N ASN A 20 -21.00 -6.93 -6.42
CA ASN A 20 -21.81 -5.88 -7.07
C ASN A 20 -22.28 -4.59 -6.33
N ALA A 21 -21.88 -3.44 -6.91
CA ALA A 21 -22.72 -2.23 -6.94
C ALA A 21 -22.50 -1.41 -8.23
N GLU A 22 -23.34 -1.61 -9.26
CA GLU A 22 -23.41 -0.71 -10.44
C GLU A 22 -23.91 0.68 -10.01
N THR A 23 -22.99 1.63 -9.82
CA THR A 23 -23.35 3.05 -9.70
C THR A 23 -23.27 3.71 -11.07
N THR A 24 -24.43 3.89 -11.71
CA THR A 24 -24.52 4.62 -12.99
C THR A 24 -24.33 6.12 -12.77
N ALA A 25 -23.07 6.57 -12.66
CA ALA A 25 -22.72 7.99 -12.66
C ALA A 25 -23.05 8.60 -14.04
N ALA A 26 -23.63 9.81 -14.05
CA ALA A 26 -23.96 10.49 -15.29
C ALA A 26 -22.69 11.11 -15.90
N ALA A 27 -22.36 10.68 -17.13
CA ALA A 27 -21.16 11.16 -17.82
C ALA A 27 -21.14 12.69 -17.98
N THR A 28 -20.00 13.29 -17.63
CA THR A 28 -19.69 14.68 -17.97
C THR A 28 -18.66 14.67 -19.09
N GLU A 29 -19.01 15.29 -20.22
CA GLU A 29 -18.19 15.37 -21.43
C GLU A 29 -16.89 16.16 -21.12
N GLY A 30 -15.76 15.45 -21.00
CA GLY A 30 -14.43 16.06 -20.74
C GLY A 30 -13.55 15.38 -19.67
N ALA A 31 -14.01 14.35 -18.97
CA ALA A 31 -13.25 13.67 -17.92
C ALA A 31 -12.14 12.75 -18.47
N SER A 32 -10.91 13.27 -18.60
CA SER A 32 -9.72 12.50 -18.98
C SER A 32 -8.87 12.12 -17.77
N LEU A 33 -8.33 10.90 -17.77
CA LEU A 33 -7.31 10.42 -16.82
C LEU A 33 -6.00 11.22 -16.95
N ALA A 34 -5.68 11.71 -18.14
CA ALA A 34 -4.45 12.47 -18.40
C ALA A 34 -4.34 13.70 -17.49
N GLY A 35 -3.21 13.87 -16.82
CA GLY A 35 -2.93 14.99 -15.92
C GLY A 35 -2.11 14.58 -14.70
N THR A 36 -1.73 15.58 -13.90
CA THR A 36 -1.14 15.38 -12.58
C THR A 36 -2.26 15.37 -11.54
N TRP A 37 -2.20 14.45 -10.58
CA TRP A 37 -3.19 14.23 -9.54
C TRP A 37 -2.51 14.21 -8.18
N LYS A 38 -3.12 14.85 -7.19
CA LYS A 38 -2.69 14.79 -5.79
C LYS A 38 -3.69 13.98 -4.98
N LEU A 39 -3.23 12.89 -4.37
CA LEU A 39 -4.01 12.04 -3.48
C LEU A 39 -4.40 12.80 -2.20
N ASP A 40 -5.58 12.50 -1.67
CA ASP A 40 -6.07 12.99 -0.38
C ASP A 40 -6.12 11.85 0.65
N PRO A 41 -5.11 11.71 1.55
CA PRO A 41 -5.11 10.71 2.61
C PRO A 41 -6.31 10.80 3.55
N ALA A 42 -6.89 12.00 3.74
CA ALA A 42 -8.06 12.18 4.61
C ALA A 42 -9.36 11.62 4.00
N SER A 43 -9.35 11.32 2.69
CA SER A 43 -10.46 10.64 2.01
C SER A 43 -10.41 9.11 2.15
N ALA A 44 -9.31 8.55 2.67
CA ALA A 44 -9.07 7.11 2.71
C ALA A 44 -10.03 6.36 3.64
N GLN A 45 -10.60 5.26 3.15
CA GLN A 45 -11.53 4.39 3.87
C GLN A 45 -11.09 2.93 3.70
N PHE A 46 -10.97 2.23 4.82
CA PHE A 46 -10.40 0.89 4.91
C PHE A 46 -11.48 -0.14 5.26
N GLU A 47 -11.59 -1.18 4.45
CA GLU A 47 -12.49 -2.32 4.59
C GLU A 47 -11.64 -3.61 4.57
N ASN A 48 -11.97 -4.55 5.48
CA ASN A 48 -11.27 -5.82 5.76
C ASN A 48 -9.77 -5.74 6.11
N ALA A 49 -9.05 -4.65 5.82
CA ALA A 49 -7.64 -4.42 6.14
C ALA A 49 -7.30 -4.60 7.64
N THR A 50 -6.98 -5.84 8.01
CA THR A 50 -6.71 -6.28 9.39
C THR A 50 -5.47 -7.15 9.38
N SER A 51 -4.45 -6.77 10.13
CA SER A 51 -3.19 -7.51 10.21
C SER A 51 -3.00 -8.17 11.58
N SER A 52 -2.44 -9.37 11.62
CA SER A 52 -2.08 -10.08 12.85
C SER A 52 -0.56 -10.17 13.00
N TYR A 53 -0.08 -9.70 14.14
CA TYR A 53 1.34 -9.73 14.51
C TYR A 53 1.50 -10.32 15.92
N VAL A 54 2.55 -11.12 16.12
CA VAL A 54 2.95 -11.60 17.45
C VAL A 54 4.41 -11.25 17.67
N ILE A 55 4.70 -10.53 18.77
CA ILE A 55 6.05 -10.24 19.23
C ILE A 55 6.22 -10.89 20.60
N ALA A 56 6.83 -12.07 20.63
CA ALA A 56 6.99 -12.90 21.82
C ALA A 56 8.31 -13.68 21.77
N ASP A 57 8.85 -14.07 22.92
CA ASP A 57 10.05 -14.92 23.06
C ASP A 57 11.31 -14.49 22.27
N GLY A 58 11.39 -13.20 21.88
CA GLY A 58 12.50 -12.64 21.10
C GLY A 58 12.29 -12.64 19.58
N GLU A 59 11.10 -12.96 19.10
CA GLU A 59 10.73 -13.06 17.69
C GLU A 59 9.48 -12.21 17.37
N TYR A 60 9.48 -11.56 16.20
CA TYR A 60 8.30 -11.01 15.53
C TYR A 60 7.83 -12.05 14.52
N THR A 61 6.54 -12.34 14.51
CA THR A 61 5.86 -13.15 13.48
C THR A 61 4.72 -12.33 12.89
N CYS A 62 4.67 -12.26 11.56
CA CYS A 62 3.51 -11.75 10.82
C CYS A 62 2.66 -12.93 10.36
N GLU A 63 1.51 -13.15 11.01
CA GLU A 63 0.61 -14.26 10.68
C GLU A 63 -0.29 -13.95 9.48
N SER A 64 -0.61 -12.67 9.28
CA SER A 64 -1.45 -12.19 8.16
C SER A 64 -0.65 -11.79 6.92
N CYS A 65 0.68 -11.92 6.93
CA CYS A 65 1.49 -11.67 5.74
C CYS A 65 1.40 -12.88 4.81
N ASP A 66 1.46 -12.65 3.50
CA ASP A 66 1.63 -13.73 2.51
C ASP A 66 3.06 -13.69 1.90
N PRO A 67 3.84 -14.78 1.95
CA PRO A 67 3.71 -15.86 2.92
C PRO A 67 3.97 -15.35 4.36
N PRO A 68 3.44 -16.02 5.40
CA PRO A 68 3.74 -15.70 6.79
C PRO A 68 5.23 -15.86 7.07
N TYR A 69 5.80 -14.95 7.85
CA TYR A 69 7.24 -14.94 8.14
C TYR A 69 7.54 -14.47 9.57
N SER A 70 8.73 -14.85 10.05
CA SER A 70 9.23 -14.52 11.38
C SER A 70 10.67 -14.01 11.32
N VAL A 71 11.02 -13.07 12.18
CA VAL A 71 12.37 -12.51 12.37
C VAL A 71 12.63 -12.20 13.84
N ALA A 72 13.87 -12.34 14.31
CA ALA A 72 14.25 -11.95 15.66
C ALA A 72 14.07 -10.43 15.87
N VAL A 73 13.71 -10.01 17.09
CA VAL A 73 13.58 -8.58 17.47
C VAL A 73 14.81 -8.05 18.21
N ASP A 74 16.00 -8.47 17.76
CA ASP A 74 17.31 -8.16 18.38
C ASP A 74 17.96 -6.85 17.91
N GLY A 75 17.37 -6.19 16.90
CA GLY A 75 17.87 -4.95 16.29
C GLY A 75 18.92 -5.14 15.20
N GLU A 76 19.25 -6.37 14.81
CA GLU A 76 20.20 -6.66 13.74
C GLU A 76 19.49 -6.95 12.40
N TRP A 77 20.21 -6.78 11.29
CA TRP A 77 19.71 -7.14 9.96
C TRP A 77 19.71 -8.65 9.76
N GLN A 78 18.59 -9.19 9.32
CA GLN A 78 18.38 -10.59 9.02
C GLN A 78 17.97 -10.76 7.56
N GLU A 79 18.50 -11.79 6.90
CA GLU A 79 18.11 -12.18 5.53
C GLU A 79 16.70 -12.80 5.57
N ILE A 80 15.84 -12.37 4.65
CA ILE A 80 14.49 -12.91 4.45
C ILE A 80 14.23 -13.14 2.96
N ASP A 81 13.33 -14.06 2.65
CA ASP A 81 12.92 -14.36 1.27
C ASP A 81 11.49 -13.83 1.07
N ARG A 82 11.35 -12.59 0.57
CA ARG A 82 10.06 -11.96 0.27
C ARG A 82 10.14 -11.10 -1.01
N PRO A 83 9.03 -10.90 -1.74
CA PRO A 83 9.03 -10.01 -2.89
C PRO A 83 9.43 -8.58 -2.51
N GLY A 84 10.39 -8.01 -3.25
CA GLY A 84 10.83 -6.62 -3.11
C GLY A 84 11.80 -6.29 -1.97
N ILE A 85 12.06 -7.23 -1.04
CA ILE A 85 12.98 -7.05 0.09
C ILE A 85 13.72 -8.37 0.41
N ASP A 86 15.03 -8.29 0.61
CA ASP A 86 15.86 -9.44 1.02
C ASP A 86 16.37 -9.34 2.47
N GLY A 87 16.05 -8.24 3.16
CA GLY A 87 16.43 -8.05 4.55
C GLY A 87 15.41 -7.26 5.35
N ALA A 88 15.22 -7.70 6.59
CA ALA A 88 14.44 -7.02 7.62
C ALA A 88 15.24 -6.88 8.91
N LYS A 89 14.85 -5.90 9.72
CA LYS A 89 15.40 -5.62 11.05
C LYS A 89 14.23 -5.21 11.93
N PHE A 90 14.11 -5.79 13.12
CA PHE A 90 13.12 -5.39 14.13
C PHE A 90 13.79 -5.24 15.49
N ALA A 91 13.33 -4.30 16.31
CA ALA A 91 13.80 -4.11 17.68
C ALA A 91 12.66 -3.69 18.63
N VAL A 92 12.61 -4.29 19.81
CA VAL A 92 11.80 -3.78 20.93
C VAL A 92 12.57 -2.62 21.59
N VAL A 93 11.92 -1.46 21.70
CA VAL A 93 12.50 -0.26 22.34
C VAL A 93 12.08 -0.17 23.81
N ASP A 94 10.79 -0.37 24.07
CA ASP A 94 10.16 -0.44 25.39
C ASP A 94 8.85 -1.24 25.32
N ASP A 95 8.10 -1.34 26.41
CA ASP A 95 6.88 -2.15 26.51
C ASP A 95 5.75 -1.74 25.53
N LEU A 96 5.80 -0.54 24.94
CA LEU A 96 4.81 -0.01 24.00
C LEU A 96 5.38 0.28 22.60
N THR A 97 6.70 0.23 22.43
CA THR A 97 7.38 0.74 21.23
C THR A 97 8.27 -0.30 20.57
N VAL A 98 8.10 -0.47 19.26
CA VAL A 98 8.92 -1.32 18.37
C VAL A 98 9.40 -0.48 17.19
N THR A 99 10.58 -0.78 16.67
CA THR A 99 11.05 -0.24 15.38
C THR A 99 11.29 -1.36 14.38
N SER A 100 11.12 -1.05 13.10
CA SER A 100 11.48 -1.96 12.01
C SER A 100 12.13 -1.22 10.85
N ALA A 101 12.87 -1.94 10.01
CA ALA A 101 13.38 -1.45 8.73
C ALA A 101 13.47 -2.60 7.71
N SER A 102 13.46 -2.23 6.42
CA SER A 102 13.58 -3.16 5.29
C SER A 102 14.64 -2.70 4.29
N ARG A 103 15.18 -3.65 3.53
CA ARG A 103 16.23 -3.40 2.52
C ARG A 103 16.13 -4.36 1.33
N MET A 104 16.81 -3.98 0.25
CA MET A 104 17.15 -4.85 -0.86
C MET A 104 18.66 -4.76 -1.11
N GLY A 105 19.39 -5.86 -0.91
CA GLY A 105 20.85 -5.90 -0.93
C GLY A 105 21.46 -5.03 0.17
N GLU A 106 22.23 -4.02 -0.25
CA GLU A 106 22.84 -3.04 0.66
C GLU A 106 21.97 -1.77 0.84
N GLU A 107 20.87 -1.64 0.09
CA GLU A 107 20.02 -0.43 0.06
C GLU A 107 18.84 -0.53 1.03
N GLN A 108 18.85 0.32 2.07
CA GLN A 108 17.71 0.44 2.99
C GLN A 108 16.56 1.16 2.29
N LEU A 109 15.41 0.48 2.16
CA LEU A 109 14.23 0.99 1.44
C LEU A 109 13.24 1.72 2.36
N GLY A 110 13.33 1.51 3.66
CA GLY A 110 12.52 2.24 4.63
C GLY A 110 12.73 1.83 6.08
N GLU A 111 12.12 2.58 6.97
CA GLU A 111 12.08 2.32 8.42
C GLU A 111 10.80 2.84 9.06
N SER A 112 10.44 2.31 10.22
CA SER A 112 9.24 2.73 10.95
C SER A 112 9.37 2.59 12.46
N THR A 113 8.57 3.37 13.18
CA THR A 113 8.39 3.32 14.64
C THR A 113 6.93 3.09 14.95
N TRP A 114 6.65 1.99 15.65
CA TRP A 114 5.35 1.48 16.02
C TRP A 114 5.14 1.82 17.49
N THR A 115 4.13 2.61 17.82
CA THR A 115 3.83 3.02 19.20
C THR A 115 2.39 2.68 19.54
N VAL A 116 2.21 1.86 20.57
CA VAL A 116 0.91 1.51 21.13
C VAL A 116 0.51 2.52 22.21
N SER A 117 -0.77 2.89 22.26
CA SER A 117 -1.33 3.77 23.29
C SER A 117 -1.28 3.14 24.69
N GLU A 118 -1.29 3.97 25.76
CA GLU A 118 -1.25 3.48 27.15
C GLU A 118 -2.46 2.59 27.53
N ASP A 119 -3.60 2.78 26.86
CA ASP A 119 -4.80 1.93 27.01
C ASP A 119 -4.77 0.67 26.13
N GLY A 120 -3.74 0.52 25.30
CA GLY A 120 -3.53 -0.59 24.37
C GLY A 120 -4.41 -0.56 23.12
N GLN A 121 -5.35 0.37 22.98
CA GLN A 121 -6.43 0.29 21.97
C GLN A 121 -6.06 0.85 20.60
N THR A 122 -5.02 1.66 20.50
CA THR A 122 -4.56 2.30 19.26
C THR A 122 -3.08 2.02 19.06
N MET A 123 -2.67 1.83 17.81
CA MET A 123 -1.27 1.82 17.42
C MET A 123 -1.04 2.84 16.30
N THR A 124 0.00 3.65 16.45
CA THR A 124 0.46 4.57 15.40
C THR A 124 1.79 4.06 14.89
N VAL A 125 1.88 3.83 13.57
CA VAL A 125 3.13 3.49 12.88
C VAL A 125 3.56 4.72 12.10
N ASN A 126 4.62 5.38 12.54
CA ASN A 126 5.27 6.45 11.78
C ASN A 126 6.33 5.80 10.89
N TRP A 127 6.41 6.17 9.62
CA TRP A 127 7.27 5.50 8.64
C TRP A 127 7.97 6.47 7.70
N ILE A 128 9.12 6.01 7.19
CA ILE A 128 9.93 6.68 6.19
C ILE A 128 10.20 5.67 5.06
N ASN A 129 9.84 6.03 3.83
CA ASN A 129 10.15 5.31 2.61
C ASN A 129 11.29 6.03 1.88
N MET A 130 12.33 5.27 1.53
CA MET A 130 13.57 5.72 0.91
C MET A 130 13.80 5.09 -0.48
N GLY A 131 12.91 4.20 -0.94
CA GLY A 131 13.03 3.48 -2.21
C GLY A 131 12.46 4.21 -3.44
N GLY A 132 12.17 5.52 -3.33
CA GLY A 132 11.75 6.38 -4.43
C GLY A 132 12.83 7.36 -4.87
N ASP A 133 12.53 8.24 -5.84
CA ASP A 133 13.41 9.35 -6.23
C ASP A 133 13.57 10.38 -5.09
N GLU A 134 12.51 10.56 -4.29
CA GLU A 134 12.46 11.41 -3.11
C GLU A 134 12.00 10.61 -1.87
N VAL A 135 12.48 11.00 -0.68
CA VAL A 135 12.06 10.39 0.58
C VAL A 135 10.60 10.76 0.89
N VAL A 136 9.79 9.77 1.24
CA VAL A 136 8.39 9.95 1.68
C VAL A 136 8.29 9.62 3.16
N GLU A 137 7.75 10.56 3.93
CA GLU A 137 7.43 10.37 5.34
C GLU A 137 5.91 10.33 5.50
N GLY A 138 5.42 9.54 6.46
CA GLY A 138 4.00 9.45 6.76
C GLY A 138 3.70 8.66 8.03
N SER A 139 2.42 8.41 8.27
CA SER A 139 1.97 7.57 9.39
C SER A 139 0.70 6.81 9.07
N THR A 140 0.50 5.67 9.74
CA THR A 140 -0.71 4.85 9.65
C THR A 140 -1.24 4.59 11.06
N ILE A 141 -2.56 4.69 11.23
CA ILE A 141 -3.24 4.55 12.53
C ILE A 141 -4.11 3.29 12.50
N TYR A 142 -4.00 2.52 13.58
CA TYR A 142 -4.68 1.25 13.78
C TYR A 142 -5.57 1.26 15.01
N GLU A 143 -6.72 0.61 14.93
CA GLU A 143 -7.54 0.22 16.08
C GLU A 143 -7.35 -1.28 16.38
N ARG A 144 -7.26 -1.63 17.67
CA ARG A 144 -7.12 -3.03 18.07
C ARG A 144 -8.43 -3.80 17.86
N VAL A 145 -8.33 -4.92 17.15
CA VAL A 145 -9.40 -5.93 17.01
C VAL A 145 -9.27 -6.99 18.11
N ALA A 146 -8.07 -7.53 18.31
CA ALA A 146 -7.76 -8.52 19.34
C ALA A 146 -6.43 -8.22 20.07
N VAL A 147 -6.34 -8.66 21.32
CA VAL A 147 -5.08 -8.65 22.08
C VAL A 147 -4.20 -9.83 21.65
N GLY A 148 -2.88 -9.63 21.64
CA GLY A 148 -1.94 -10.73 21.47
C GLY A 148 -1.96 -11.72 22.65
N PRO A 149 -1.23 -12.85 22.54
CA PRO A 149 -1.16 -13.86 23.58
C PRO A 149 -0.52 -13.34 24.88
N ASP A 150 -0.89 -13.94 26.02
CA ASP A 150 -0.37 -13.57 27.35
C ASP A 150 1.17 -13.59 27.38
N GLY A 151 1.77 -12.46 27.77
CA GLY A 151 3.23 -12.29 27.87
C GLY A 151 3.92 -11.78 26.60
N ALA A 152 3.18 -11.61 25.49
CA ALA A 152 3.69 -10.93 24.29
C ALA A 152 3.80 -9.41 24.51
N HIS A 153 4.60 -8.74 23.67
CA HIS A 153 4.74 -7.27 23.64
C HIS A 153 3.42 -6.60 23.22
N ALA A 154 3.17 -5.37 23.67
CA ALA A 154 1.89 -4.68 23.48
C ALA A 154 1.48 -4.46 22.01
N ALA A 155 2.43 -4.41 21.08
CA ALA A 155 2.15 -4.33 19.64
C ALA A 155 1.58 -5.64 19.06
N SER A 156 1.59 -6.74 19.82
CA SER A 156 1.02 -8.03 19.40
C SER A 156 -0.51 -8.01 19.42
N GLY A 157 -1.13 -8.71 18.48
CA GLY A 157 -2.58 -8.86 18.32
C GLY A 157 -3.04 -8.57 16.90
N GLU A 158 -4.36 -8.52 16.74
CA GLU A 158 -5.02 -8.15 15.49
C GLU A 158 -5.31 -6.64 15.46
N TRP A 159 -4.94 -5.98 14.36
CA TRP A 159 -5.01 -4.54 14.19
C TRP A 159 -5.71 -4.19 12.88
N LYS A 160 -6.76 -3.39 12.96
CA LYS A 160 -7.48 -2.86 11.79
C LYS A 160 -6.93 -1.48 11.43
N THR A 161 -6.61 -1.25 10.16
CA THR A 161 -6.28 0.10 9.66
C THR A 161 -7.51 1.00 9.70
N VAL A 162 -7.38 2.20 10.26
CA VAL A 162 -8.49 3.17 10.33
C VAL A 162 -8.21 4.49 9.62
N SER A 163 -6.95 4.91 9.53
CA SER A 163 -6.55 6.07 8.74
C SER A 163 -5.06 6.09 8.40
N VAL A 164 -4.71 6.90 7.41
CA VAL A 164 -3.35 7.35 7.11
C VAL A 164 -3.26 8.82 7.53
N GLY A 165 -2.15 9.20 8.17
CA GLY A 165 -1.89 10.58 8.59
C GLY A 165 -1.43 11.47 7.45
N GLU A 166 -0.84 12.62 7.80
CA GLU A 166 -0.19 13.48 6.79
C GLU A 166 0.99 12.74 6.14
N MET A 167 1.19 12.99 4.85
CA MET A 167 2.25 12.41 4.02
C MET A 167 2.92 13.53 3.21
N SER A 168 4.21 13.40 2.90
CA SER A 168 4.90 14.38 2.06
C SER A 168 4.33 14.42 0.63
N ASP A 169 4.38 15.60 -0.02
CA ASP A 169 3.84 15.80 -1.38
C ASP A 169 4.46 14.83 -2.41
N ALA A 170 5.72 14.43 -2.24
CA ALA A 170 6.37 13.42 -3.08
C ALA A 170 5.64 12.06 -3.06
N GLY A 171 5.06 11.67 -1.92
CA GLY A 171 4.25 10.46 -1.80
C GLY A 171 2.84 10.58 -2.36
N LEU A 172 2.34 11.81 -2.56
CA LEU A 172 0.93 12.06 -2.93
C LEU A 172 0.73 12.46 -4.40
N MET A 173 1.81 12.72 -5.13
CA MET A 173 1.75 13.24 -6.50
C MET A 173 1.96 12.12 -7.52
N VAL A 174 1.00 11.97 -8.44
CA VAL A 174 1.07 11.03 -9.58
C VAL A 174 0.71 11.74 -10.88
N MET A 175 1.21 11.21 -12.00
CA MET A 175 0.96 11.75 -13.33
C MET A 175 0.55 10.63 -14.29
N TYR A 176 -0.49 10.89 -15.08
CA TYR A 176 -0.86 10.08 -16.23
C TYR A 176 -0.69 10.90 -17.52
N GLU A 177 0.04 10.38 -18.48
CA GLU A 177 0.05 10.83 -19.88
C GLU A 177 -0.80 9.84 -20.70
N VAL A 178 -1.61 10.36 -21.64
CA VAL A 178 -2.48 9.54 -22.50
C VAL A 178 -2.29 9.95 -23.95
N ASP A 179 -1.82 9.01 -24.79
CA ASP A 179 -1.66 9.19 -26.23
C ASP A 179 -2.37 8.05 -26.99
N GLY A 180 -3.58 8.35 -27.47
CA GLY A 180 -4.49 7.35 -28.03
C GLY A 180 -4.83 6.27 -27.00
N ASP A 181 -4.47 5.02 -27.32
CA ASP A 181 -4.64 3.87 -26.43
C ASP A 181 -3.42 3.62 -25.52
N THR A 182 -2.40 4.49 -25.54
CA THR A 182 -1.20 4.36 -24.68
C THR A 182 -1.37 5.19 -23.42
N ILE A 183 -1.18 4.56 -22.26
CA ILE A 183 -1.12 5.21 -20.95
C ILE A 183 0.32 5.14 -20.44
N THR A 184 0.86 6.26 -20.00
CA THR A 184 2.11 6.30 -19.21
C THR A 184 1.80 6.85 -17.83
N TYR A 185 2.06 6.06 -16.81
CA TYR A 185 2.00 6.47 -15.41
C TYR A 185 3.39 6.86 -14.91
N LYS A 186 3.47 7.88 -14.06
CA LYS A 186 4.66 8.25 -13.28
C LYS A 186 4.25 8.63 -11.85
N GLY A 187 4.96 8.12 -10.86
CA GLY A 187 4.94 8.56 -9.48
C GLY A 187 6.38 8.75 -8.97
N ASN A 188 6.55 8.83 -7.66
CA ASN A 188 7.87 8.88 -7.04
C ASN A 188 8.63 7.55 -7.27
N GLY A 189 9.75 7.60 -8.00
CA GLY A 189 10.60 6.44 -8.29
C GLY A 189 9.90 5.28 -9.01
N SER A 190 8.73 5.49 -9.62
CA SER A 190 7.98 4.40 -10.26
C SER A 190 7.13 4.83 -11.44
N GLY A 191 6.93 3.90 -12.37
CA GLY A 191 6.31 4.19 -13.66
C GLY A 191 5.78 2.94 -14.37
N TYR A 192 5.05 3.17 -15.46
CA TYR A 192 4.84 2.17 -16.52
C TYR A 192 4.41 2.87 -17.81
N THR A 193 4.60 2.22 -18.95
CA THR A 193 3.93 2.56 -20.22
C THR A 193 3.21 1.33 -20.75
N ALA A 194 1.89 1.40 -20.88
CA ALA A 194 1.02 0.28 -21.24
C ALA A 194 0.01 0.68 -22.33
N THR A 195 -0.47 -0.29 -23.10
CA THR A 195 -1.59 -0.10 -24.04
C THR A 195 -2.89 -0.57 -23.37
N LEU A 196 -3.95 0.23 -23.47
CA LEU A 196 -5.28 -0.09 -22.94
C LEU A 196 -5.79 -1.45 -23.48
N GLY A 197 -6.04 -2.39 -22.57
CA GLY A 197 -6.49 -3.74 -22.90
C GLY A 197 -5.41 -4.65 -23.52
N GLY A 198 -4.15 -4.20 -23.55
CA GLY A 198 -3.00 -4.97 -24.02
C GLY A 198 -2.52 -6.04 -23.03
N ASP A 199 -1.38 -6.66 -23.37
CA ASP A 199 -0.68 -7.59 -22.48
C ASP A 199 -0.06 -6.85 -21.27
N PRO A 200 0.17 -7.54 -20.14
CA PRO A 200 0.90 -6.98 -19.00
C PRO A 200 2.29 -6.45 -19.35
N VAL A 201 2.68 -5.33 -18.73
CA VAL A 201 4.01 -4.72 -18.83
C VAL A 201 4.69 -4.67 -17.44
N PRO A 202 6.03 -4.64 -17.35
CA PRO A 202 6.72 -4.48 -16.07
C PRO A 202 6.44 -3.12 -15.42
N LEU A 203 6.39 -3.10 -14.09
CA LEU A 203 6.44 -1.86 -13.31
C LEU A 203 7.88 -1.35 -13.22
N GLU A 204 8.08 -0.09 -13.61
CA GLU A 204 9.36 0.60 -13.45
C GLU A 204 9.56 0.96 -11.97
N GLY A 205 10.78 0.76 -11.45
CA GLY A 205 11.11 1.03 -10.05
C GLY A 205 10.37 0.13 -9.05
N ASP A 206 10.13 -1.11 -9.45
CA ASP A 206 9.63 -2.17 -8.56
C ASP A 206 10.68 -3.26 -8.34
N ASN A 207 11.00 -3.52 -7.07
CA ASN A 207 11.96 -4.56 -6.68
C ASN A 207 11.31 -5.95 -6.57
N ALA A 208 9.98 -6.06 -6.68
CA ALA A 208 9.21 -7.29 -6.54
C ALA A 208 8.84 -7.93 -7.89
N GLU A 209 9.51 -7.51 -8.97
CA GLU A 209 9.30 -7.91 -10.37
C GLU A 209 7.82 -7.86 -10.82
N GLY A 210 7.06 -6.92 -10.24
CA GLY A 210 5.63 -6.75 -10.49
C GLY A 210 5.30 -6.33 -11.92
N MET A 211 4.18 -6.85 -12.41
CA MET A 211 3.62 -6.57 -13.72
C MET A 211 2.29 -5.84 -13.57
N ILE A 212 1.95 -4.98 -14.53
CA ILE A 212 0.69 -4.24 -14.58
C ILE A 212 0.02 -4.35 -15.94
N LYS A 213 -1.30 -4.46 -15.94
CA LYS A 213 -2.15 -4.25 -17.11
C LYS A 213 -3.13 -3.13 -16.78
N ILE A 214 -3.42 -2.26 -17.75
CA ILE A 214 -4.50 -1.27 -17.65
C ILE A 214 -5.53 -1.50 -18.75
N GLU A 215 -6.81 -1.36 -18.41
CA GLU A 215 -7.92 -1.40 -19.36
C GLU A 215 -8.95 -0.32 -19.06
N LYS A 216 -9.74 0.03 -20.07
CA LYS A 216 -10.83 1.00 -19.97
C LYS A 216 -12.15 0.26 -19.77
N THR A 217 -12.75 0.41 -18.60
CA THR A 217 -13.96 -0.34 -18.16
C THR A 217 -15.26 0.37 -18.50
N GLY A 218 -15.20 1.66 -18.85
CA GLY A 218 -16.34 2.52 -19.15
C GLY A 218 -15.89 3.84 -19.77
N GLU A 219 -16.77 4.84 -19.92
CA GLU A 219 -16.44 6.10 -20.60
C GLU A 219 -15.32 6.88 -19.88
N ASN A 220 -15.42 6.98 -18.56
CA ASN A 220 -14.48 7.69 -17.69
C ASN A 220 -13.96 6.78 -16.56
N THR A 221 -13.94 5.47 -16.78
CA THR A 221 -13.47 4.49 -15.78
C THR A 221 -12.39 3.58 -16.35
N TYR A 222 -11.39 3.30 -15.53
CA TYR A 222 -10.22 2.51 -15.87
C TYR A 222 -9.97 1.50 -14.76
N ARG A 223 -9.38 0.36 -15.11
CA ARG A 223 -8.89 -0.64 -14.16
C ARG A 223 -7.44 -0.91 -14.43
N GLU A 224 -6.61 -0.72 -13.42
CA GLU A 224 -5.29 -1.36 -13.35
C GLU A 224 -5.45 -2.74 -12.70
N THR A 225 -4.66 -3.70 -13.14
CA THR A 225 -4.50 -5.02 -12.51
C THR A 225 -3.02 -5.24 -12.29
N TYR A 226 -2.65 -5.50 -11.03
CA TYR A 226 -1.31 -5.76 -10.56
C TYR A 226 -1.11 -7.27 -10.47
N MET A 227 0.04 -7.77 -10.91
CA MET A 227 0.34 -9.20 -11.05
C MET A 227 1.77 -9.52 -10.65
N ARG A 228 1.99 -10.74 -10.16
CA ARG A 228 3.30 -11.37 -9.98
C ARG A 228 3.22 -12.81 -10.46
N ASP A 229 4.30 -13.34 -11.04
CA ASP A 229 4.38 -14.71 -11.58
C ASP A 229 3.27 -15.13 -12.58
N GLY A 230 2.56 -14.15 -13.15
CA GLY A 230 1.43 -14.35 -14.06
C GLY A 230 0.06 -14.46 -13.38
N GLU A 231 0.00 -14.38 -12.05
CA GLU A 231 -1.22 -14.36 -11.25
C GLU A 231 -1.56 -12.91 -10.83
N ALA A 232 -2.86 -12.61 -10.68
CA ALA A 232 -3.30 -11.26 -10.29
C ALA A 232 -3.29 -11.13 -8.76
N GLU A 233 -2.56 -10.14 -8.26
CA GLU A 233 -2.43 -9.82 -6.84
C GLU A 233 -3.25 -8.61 -6.42
N GLY A 234 -3.70 -7.77 -7.37
CA GLY A 234 -4.48 -6.59 -7.01
C GLY A 234 -5.15 -5.92 -8.20
N THR A 235 -6.08 -5.04 -7.90
CA THR A 235 -6.78 -4.17 -8.85
C THR A 235 -6.90 -2.76 -8.29
N LEU A 236 -6.83 -1.78 -9.18
CA LEU A 236 -7.16 -0.40 -8.87
C LEU A 236 -8.19 0.10 -9.88
N ASP A 237 -9.43 0.23 -9.45
CA ASP A 237 -10.50 0.85 -10.21
C ASP A 237 -10.46 2.38 -10.02
N LEU A 238 -10.41 3.12 -11.12
CA LEU A 238 -10.39 4.58 -11.18
C LEU A 238 -11.66 5.09 -11.88
N THR A 239 -12.32 6.07 -11.29
CA THR A 239 -13.45 6.80 -11.88
C THR A 239 -13.13 8.29 -11.90
N ILE A 240 -13.14 8.90 -13.09
CA ILE A 240 -12.77 10.31 -13.27
C ILE A 240 -14.05 11.16 -13.42
N GLU A 241 -14.20 12.15 -12.55
CA GLU A 241 -15.29 13.12 -12.55
C GLU A 241 -14.72 14.55 -12.59
N GLY A 242 -14.40 15.00 -13.81
CA GLY A 242 -13.79 16.31 -14.05
C GLY A 242 -12.38 16.41 -13.48
N ASP A 243 -12.22 17.13 -12.37
CA ASP A 243 -10.97 17.34 -11.66
C ASP A 243 -10.84 16.47 -10.39
N THR A 244 -11.74 15.49 -10.21
CA THR A 244 -11.67 14.48 -9.14
C THR A 244 -11.47 13.09 -9.73
N VAL A 245 -10.57 12.30 -9.14
CA VAL A 245 -10.52 10.84 -9.25
C VAL A 245 -11.14 10.28 -7.98
N SER A 246 -12.13 9.41 -8.12
CA SER A 246 -12.55 8.47 -7.07
C SER A 246 -11.97 7.09 -7.40
N ALA A 247 -11.47 6.38 -6.40
CA ALA A 247 -10.74 5.16 -6.65
C ALA A 247 -10.93 4.10 -5.57
N VAL A 248 -10.81 2.83 -6.01
CA VAL A 248 -11.01 1.63 -5.21
C VAL A 248 -9.84 0.69 -5.48
N SER A 249 -8.93 0.57 -4.52
CA SER A 249 -7.88 -0.44 -4.52
C SER A 249 -8.42 -1.69 -3.84
N THR A 250 -8.32 -2.84 -4.50
CA THR A 250 -8.65 -4.16 -3.95
C THR A 250 -7.46 -5.07 -4.23
N ASP A 251 -6.81 -5.54 -3.18
CA ASP A 251 -5.75 -6.56 -3.28
C ASP A 251 -6.42 -7.95 -3.52
N LEU A 252 -5.71 -9.09 -3.65
CA LEU A 252 -6.29 -10.39 -4.06
C LEU A 252 -5.91 -11.66 -3.23
N SER A 253 -5.25 -11.58 -2.05
CA SER A 253 -5.19 -12.67 -1.02
C SER A 253 -5.96 -12.66 0.38
N ASP A 254 -6.60 -11.61 0.93
CA ASP A 254 -7.29 -11.51 2.26
C ASP A 254 -8.68 -10.76 2.32
N ASP A 255 -9.25 -10.40 1.18
CA ASP A 255 -10.41 -9.53 0.94
C ASP A 255 -10.34 -8.01 1.33
N SER A 256 -9.16 -7.41 1.57
CA SER A 256 -9.00 -5.96 1.83
C SER A 256 -9.31 -5.00 0.66
N VAL A 257 -9.93 -3.86 1.01
CA VAL A 257 -10.28 -2.78 0.08
C VAL A 257 -9.96 -1.42 0.68
N VAL A 258 -9.32 -0.55 -0.11
CA VAL A 258 -9.05 0.86 0.24
C VAL A 258 -9.71 1.78 -0.77
N ARG A 259 -10.56 2.70 -0.31
CA ARG A 259 -11.22 3.71 -1.14
C ARG A 259 -10.71 5.09 -0.81
N TRP A 260 -10.46 5.91 -1.82
CA TRP A 260 -9.79 7.20 -1.68
C TRP A 260 -10.11 8.09 -2.89
N SER A 261 -9.65 9.34 -2.85
CA SER A 261 -9.78 10.30 -3.94
C SER A 261 -8.52 11.10 -4.18
N ALA A 262 -8.38 11.63 -5.40
CA ALA A 262 -7.35 12.62 -5.76
C ALA A 262 -7.96 13.80 -6.50
N THR A 263 -7.30 14.95 -6.39
CA THR A 263 -7.66 16.18 -7.11
C THR A 263 -6.64 16.50 -8.19
N ARG A 264 -7.09 16.87 -9.39
CA ARG A 264 -6.23 17.30 -10.49
C ARG A 264 -5.45 18.56 -10.09
N GLN A 265 -4.16 18.58 -10.41
CA GLN A 265 -3.29 19.73 -10.20
C GLN A 265 -3.20 20.57 -11.50
N SER A 266 -3.19 21.90 -11.35
CA SER A 266 -3.27 22.90 -12.43
C SER A 266 -1.92 23.27 -13.05
#